data_AF-A0A6G1SUK9-F1
#
_entry.id   AF-A0A6G1SUK9-F1
#
_cell.length_a   1.000
_cell.length_b   1.000
_cell.length_c   1.000
_cell.angle_alpha   90.00
_cell.angle_beta   90.00
_cell.angle_gamma   90.00
#
_symmetry.space_group_name_H-M   'P 1'
#
loop_
_entity.id
_entity.type
_entity.pdbx_description
1 polymer ?
#
loop_
_entity_poly.entity_id
_entity_poly.type
_entity_poly.pdbx_seq_one_letter_code
_entity_poly.pdbx_strand_id
1 'polypeptide(L)'
;MTMVLLRAFWQSGVLGRCPNCGHCSMFEGFFSLPEQCACCGILFADAGGAWLGGIAIGYAFGALFVILAAFVELLWSPLRSADINPIYAIGIAAIPVTVLAYRPAKGIWWALLWAYGFMRMPGETTRGG
;
A
#
# COMPACT_ATOMS: atom_id res chain seq x y z
N MET A 1 -18.68 11.66 -6.70
CA MET A 1 -17.89 11.21 -5.52
C MET A 1 -17.20 9.86 -5.75
N THR A 2 -17.92 8.82 -6.18
CA THR A 2 -17.39 7.46 -6.39
C THR A 2 -16.33 7.35 -7.50
N MET A 3 -16.51 8.04 -8.62
CA MET A 3 -15.55 8.02 -9.74
C MET A 3 -14.22 8.71 -9.41
N VAL A 4 -14.24 9.72 -8.54
CA VAL A 4 -13.03 10.43 -8.09
C VAL A 4 -12.24 9.55 -7.13
N LEU A 5 -12.92 8.86 -6.21
CA LEU A 5 -12.31 7.88 -5.32
C LEU A 5 -11.67 6.72 -6.09
N LEU A 6 -12.39 6.14 -7.06
CA LEU A 6 -11.85 5.05 -7.89
C LEU A 6 -10.60 5.48 -8.67
N ARG A 7 -10.59 6.70 -9.24
CA ARG A 7 -9.40 7.25 -9.90
C ARG A 7 -8.26 7.50 -8.91
N ALA A 8 -8.55 8.05 -7.74
CA ALA A 8 -7.55 8.27 -6.71
C ALA A 8 -6.94 6.94 -6.24
N PHE A 9 -7.75 5.91 -5.99
CA PHE A 9 -7.27 4.57 -5.64
C PHE A 9 -6.39 3.97 -6.74
N TRP A 10 -6.81 4.07 -8.00
CA TRP A 10 -6.03 3.55 -9.12
C TRP A 10 -4.71 4.30 -9.31
N GLN A 11 -4.75 5.63 -9.26
CA GLN A 11 -3.55 6.48 -9.43
C GLN A 11 -2.57 6.33 -8.27
N SER A 12 -3.07 6.20 -7.04
CA SER A 12 -2.23 6.06 -5.85
C SER A 12 -1.72 4.64 -5.69
N GLY A 13 -2.59 3.64 -5.85
CA GLY A 13 -2.24 2.23 -5.69
C GLY A 13 -1.40 1.70 -6.85
N VAL A 14 -1.84 1.89 -8.09
CA VAL A 14 -1.16 1.27 -9.26
C VAL A 14 -0.02 2.15 -9.76
N LEU A 15 -0.25 3.46 -9.90
CA LEU A 15 0.77 4.38 -10.44
C LEU A 15 1.66 5.03 -9.37
N GLY A 16 1.34 4.87 -8.08
CA GLY A 16 2.11 5.51 -7.01
C GLY A 16 2.09 7.03 -7.05
N ARG A 17 1.02 7.63 -7.60
CA ARG A 17 0.87 9.08 -7.74
C ARG A 17 0.05 9.68 -6.61
N CYS A 18 0.22 10.98 -6.40
CA CYS A 18 -0.55 11.70 -5.38
C CYS A 18 -2.07 11.64 -5.68
N PRO A 19 -2.93 11.30 -4.69
CA PRO A 19 -4.39 11.22 -4.88
C PRO A 19 -5.03 12.59 -5.17
N ASN A 20 -4.39 13.70 -4.78
CA ASN A 20 -4.90 15.05 -4.98
C ASN A 20 -4.56 15.59 -6.38
N CYS A 21 -3.27 15.60 -6.76
CA CYS A 21 -2.82 16.20 -8.03
C CYS A 21 -2.66 15.21 -9.19
N GLY A 22 -2.49 13.91 -8.93
CA GLY A 22 -2.33 12.86 -9.94
C GLY A 22 -1.10 12.98 -10.86
N HIS A 23 -0.22 13.96 -10.64
CA HIS A 23 0.90 14.28 -11.54
C HIS A 23 2.26 13.82 -11.01
N CYS A 24 2.56 14.06 -9.73
CA CYS A 24 3.83 13.62 -9.13
C CYS A 24 3.72 12.25 -8.47
N SER A 25 4.82 11.50 -8.50
CA SER A 25 4.94 10.31 -7.67
C SER A 25 4.93 10.74 -6.21
N MET A 26 4.23 9.96 -5.41
CA MET A 26 4.26 10.07 -3.96
C MET A 26 5.50 9.37 -3.39
N PHE A 27 6.20 8.56 -4.18
CA PHE A 27 7.37 7.80 -3.77
C PHE A 27 8.63 8.36 -4.44
N GLU A 28 9.67 8.63 -3.65
CA GLU A 28 11.03 8.95 -4.13
C GLU A 28 11.91 7.70 -4.25
N GLY A 29 11.46 6.54 -3.77
CA GLY A 29 12.21 5.28 -3.83
C GLY A 29 11.34 4.03 -3.64
N PHE A 30 11.92 2.98 -3.05
CA PHE A 30 11.19 1.73 -2.75
C PHE A 30 10.34 1.84 -1.47
N PHE A 31 10.85 2.55 -0.47
CA PHE A 31 10.18 2.77 0.82
C PHE A 31 10.15 4.24 1.25
N SER A 32 10.99 5.10 0.66
CA SER A 32 11.09 6.52 1.00
C SER A 32 9.86 7.28 0.49
N LEU A 33 9.34 8.12 1.40
CA LEU A 33 8.23 9.01 1.13
C LEU A 33 8.67 10.43 1.51
N PRO A 34 8.55 11.42 0.62
CA PRO A 34 8.81 12.80 0.96
C PRO A 34 7.76 13.30 1.96
N GLU A 35 8.12 14.31 2.76
CA GLU A 35 7.22 14.92 3.74
C GLU A 35 6.04 15.66 3.09
N GLN A 36 6.22 16.12 1.85
CA GLN A 36 5.21 16.83 1.07
C GLN A 36 5.25 16.42 -0.40
N CYS A 37 4.12 16.55 -1.11
CA CYS A 37 4.09 16.31 -2.54
C CYS A 37 4.80 17.43 -3.33
N ALA A 38 5.69 17.09 -4.27
CA ALA A 38 6.43 18.04 -5.09
C ALA A 38 5.55 18.92 -6.03
N CYS A 39 4.33 18.49 -6.38
CA CYS A 39 3.44 19.25 -7.28
C CYS A 39 2.46 20.16 -6.53
N CYS A 40 1.77 19.61 -5.53
CA CYS A 40 0.66 20.30 -4.84
C CYS A 40 0.98 20.67 -3.39
N GLY A 41 2.11 20.21 -2.85
CA GLY A 41 2.55 20.53 -1.49
C GLY A 41 1.77 19.87 -0.36
N ILE A 42 0.83 18.96 -0.64
CA ILE A 42 0.07 18.26 0.41
C ILE A 42 1.03 17.55 1.39
N LEU A 43 0.79 17.70 2.69
CA LEU A 43 1.67 17.20 3.74
C LEU A 43 1.34 15.73 4.06
N PHE A 44 2.36 14.88 3.96
CA PHE A 44 2.32 13.48 4.35
C PHE A 44 2.82 13.27 5.79
N ALA A 45 3.68 14.14 6.32
CA ALA A 45 4.34 13.96 7.61
C ALA A 45 3.41 13.93 8.85
N ASP A 46 2.25 14.62 8.78
CA ASP A 46 1.34 14.80 9.93
C ASP A 46 0.40 13.60 10.17
N ALA A 47 0.40 12.62 9.26
CA ALA A 47 -0.38 11.41 9.41
C ALA A 47 0.38 10.44 10.33
N GLY A 48 0.27 10.61 11.66
CA GLY A 48 0.85 9.71 12.67
C GLY A 48 0.50 8.21 12.51
N GLY A 49 -0.45 7.86 11.63
CA GLY A 49 -0.80 6.49 11.23
C GLY A 49 -0.31 6.05 9.84
N ALA A 50 0.43 6.87 9.11
CA ALA A 50 0.88 6.57 7.75
C ALA A 50 1.87 5.40 7.67
N TRP A 51 2.78 5.32 8.66
CA TRP A 51 3.77 4.25 8.74
C TRP A 51 3.14 2.93 9.19
N LEU A 52 2.26 3.01 10.20
CA LEU A 52 1.47 1.89 10.72
C LEU A 52 0.54 1.29 9.65
N GLY A 53 -0.16 2.13 8.88
CA GLY A 53 -1.07 1.65 7.83
C GLY A 53 -0.35 0.93 6.69
N GLY A 54 0.81 1.42 6.24
CA GLY A 54 1.61 0.73 5.24
C GLY A 54 2.02 -0.67 5.69
N ILE A 55 2.55 -0.80 6.92
CA ILE A 55 2.98 -2.09 7.48
C ILE A 55 1.78 -3.02 7.71
N ALA A 56 0.69 -2.51 8.30
CA ALA A 56 -0.49 -3.31 8.59
C ALA A 56 -1.11 -3.90 7.32
N ILE A 57 -1.22 -3.11 6.25
CA ILE A 57 -1.80 -3.58 4.98
C ILE A 57 -0.82 -4.53 4.27
N GLY A 58 0.48 -4.23 4.26
CA GLY A 58 1.49 -5.14 3.72
C GLY A 58 1.45 -6.52 4.41
N TYR A 59 1.38 -6.51 5.73
CA TYR A 59 1.25 -7.74 6.52
C TYR A 59 -0.06 -8.48 6.23
N ALA A 60 -1.19 -7.77 6.12
CA ALA A 60 -2.47 -8.37 5.76
C ALA A 60 -2.43 -9.07 4.39
N PHE A 61 -1.79 -8.46 3.39
CA PHE A 61 -1.59 -9.09 2.08
C PHE A 61 -0.68 -10.32 2.15
N GLY A 62 0.44 -10.23 2.86
CA GLY A 62 1.34 -11.37 3.05
C GLY A 62 0.65 -12.54 3.75
N ALA A 63 -0.09 -12.26 4.83
CA ALA A 63 -0.86 -13.26 5.56
C ALA A 63 -1.94 -13.90 4.67
N LEU A 64 -2.69 -13.09 3.91
CA LEU A 64 -3.71 -13.59 2.99
C LEU A 64 -3.12 -14.48 1.89
N PHE A 65 -1.97 -14.08 1.32
CA PHE A 65 -1.28 -14.88 0.32
C PHE A 65 -0.85 -16.24 0.87
N VAL A 66 -0.25 -16.28 2.06
CA VAL A 66 0.17 -17.54 2.70
C VAL A 66 -1.03 -18.45 2.96
N ILE A 67 -2.14 -17.90 3.47
CA ILE A 67 -3.38 -18.67 3.72
C ILE A 67 -3.92 -19.26 2.41
N LEU A 68 -4.02 -18.45 1.35
CA LEU A 68 -4.51 -18.91 0.05
C LEU A 68 -3.59 -19.95 -0.58
N ALA A 69 -2.28 -19.73 -0.55
CA ALA A 69 -1.31 -20.68 -1.09
C ALA A 69 -1.33 -22.00 -0.33
N ALA A 70 -1.44 -21.96 1.01
CA ALA A 70 -1.60 -23.15 1.82
C ALA A 70 -2.91 -23.89 1.53
N PHE A 71 -4.01 -23.16 1.32
CA PHE A 71 -5.30 -23.75 0.96
C PHE A 71 -5.28 -24.44 -0.40
N VAL A 72 -4.65 -23.81 -1.41
CA VAL A 72 -4.43 -24.41 -2.73
C VAL A 72 -3.55 -25.67 -2.62
N GLU A 73 -2.51 -25.62 -1.80
CA GLU A 73 -1.66 -26.80 -1.56
C GLU A 73 -2.42 -27.95 -0.90
N LEU A 74 -3.33 -27.65 0.02
CA LEU A 74 -4.13 -28.66 0.71
C LEU A 74 -5.15 -29.35 -0.21
N LEU A 75 -5.70 -28.61 -1.19
CA LEU A 75 -6.71 -29.12 -2.12
C LEU A 75 -6.12 -29.85 -3.32
N TRP A 76 -5.05 -29.32 -3.91
CA TRP A 76 -4.50 -29.81 -5.18
C TRP A 76 -3.09 -30.38 -5.07
N SER A 77 -2.40 -30.16 -3.96
CA SER A 77 -1.01 -30.61 -3.72
C SER A 77 -0.04 -30.39 -4.90
N PRO A 78 -0.06 -29.22 -5.58
CA PRO A 78 0.83 -28.93 -6.70
C PRO A 78 2.32 -28.95 -6.30
N LEU A 79 2.70 -28.52 -5.10
CA LEU A 79 4.10 -28.50 -4.68
C LEU A 79 4.58 -29.89 -4.27
N ARG A 80 3.74 -30.62 -3.52
CA ARG A 80 4.02 -32.01 -3.15
C ARG A 80 4.09 -32.95 -4.36
N SER A 81 3.30 -32.70 -5.42
CA SER A 81 3.40 -33.48 -6.67
C SER A 81 4.66 -33.17 -7.49
N ALA A 82 5.29 -32.02 -7.25
CA ALA A 82 6.57 -31.63 -7.84
C ALA A 82 7.79 -32.02 -6.98
N ASP A 83 7.62 -32.81 -5.91
CA ASP A 83 8.67 -33.15 -4.92
C ASP A 83 9.28 -31.93 -4.20
N ILE A 84 8.60 -30.79 -4.21
CA ILE A 84 9.03 -29.56 -3.54
C ILE A 84 8.33 -29.47 -2.18
N ASN A 85 9.08 -29.15 -1.13
CA ASN A 85 8.49 -28.93 0.17
C ASN A 85 7.68 -27.61 0.17
N PRO A 86 6.36 -27.67 0.39
CA PRO A 86 5.47 -26.53 0.21
C PRO A 86 5.75 -25.40 1.19
N ILE A 87 6.28 -25.69 2.39
CA ILE A 87 6.58 -24.68 3.40
C ILE A 87 7.68 -23.75 2.88
N TYR A 88 8.75 -24.30 2.30
CA TYR A 88 9.85 -23.51 1.76
C TYR A 88 9.43 -22.75 0.51
N ALA A 89 8.68 -23.38 -0.39
CA ALA A 89 8.22 -22.73 -1.61
C ALA A 89 7.29 -21.55 -1.33
N ILE A 90 6.29 -21.74 -0.47
CA ILE A 90 5.35 -20.68 -0.09
C ILE A 90 6.06 -19.58 0.70
N GLY A 91 6.94 -19.95 1.64
CA GLY A 91 7.71 -18.97 2.43
C GLY A 91 8.60 -18.08 1.55
N ILE A 92 9.34 -18.68 0.62
CA ILE A 92 10.22 -17.94 -0.30
C ILE A 92 9.38 -17.08 -1.26
N ALA A 93 8.27 -17.60 -1.80
CA ALA A 93 7.40 -16.86 -2.70
C ALA A 93 6.65 -15.71 -2.01
N ALA A 94 6.33 -15.86 -0.71
CA ALA A 94 5.62 -14.85 0.04
C ALA A 94 6.42 -13.54 0.20
N ILE A 95 7.74 -13.60 0.26
CA ILE A 95 8.61 -12.42 0.42
C ILE A 95 8.46 -11.44 -0.76
N PRO A 96 8.75 -11.82 -2.03
CA PRO A 96 8.62 -10.91 -3.16
C PRO A 96 7.16 -10.49 -3.39
N VAL A 97 6.18 -11.38 -3.16
CA VAL A 97 4.76 -11.04 -3.28
C VAL A 97 4.36 -9.97 -2.27
N THR A 98 4.76 -10.12 -1.01
CA THR A 98 4.46 -9.14 0.04
C THR A 98 5.14 -7.79 -0.25
N VAL A 99 6.39 -7.81 -0.69
CA VAL A 99 7.12 -6.58 -1.06
C VAL A 99 6.48 -5.88 -2.27
N LEU A 100 6.08 -6.63 -3.29
CA LEU A 100 5.39 -6.09 -4.47
C LEU A 100 3.99 -5.57 -4.12
N ALA A 101 3.25 -6.27 -3.26
CA ALA A 101 1.92 -5.87 -2.80
C ALA A 101 1.96 -4.68 -1.84
N TYR A 102 3.08 -4.46 -1.14
CA TYR A 102 3.24 -3.32 -0.23
C TYR A 102 3.12 -1.96 -0.94
N ARG A 103 3.61 -1.87 -2.18
CA ARG A 103 3.51 -0.62 -2.97
C ARG A 103 2.06 -0.18 -3.22
N PRO A 104 1.18 -1.00 -3.82
CA PRO A 104 -0.21 -0.62 -4.02
C PRO A 104 -0.98 -0.48 -2.71
N ALA A 105 -0.69 -1.33 -1.72
CA ALA A 105 -1.26 -1.23 -0.37
C ALA A 105 -1.03 0.15 0.25
N LYS A 106 0.22 0.63 0.23
CA LYS A 106 0.58 1.94 0.75
C LYS A 106 -0.12 3.05 -0.05
N GLY A 107 -0.11 2.98 -1.37
CA GLY A 107 -0.83 3.95 -2.22
C GLY A 107 -2.34 4.05 -1.92
N ILE A 108 -3.00 2.90 -1.72
CA ILE A 108 -4.42 2.81 -1.34
C ILE A 108 -4.66 3.44 0.03
N TRP A 109 -3.78 3.19 1.00
CA TRP A 109 -3.88 3.80 2.34
C TRP A 109 -3.85 5.32 2.29
N TRP A 110 -2.94 5.89 1.49
CA TRP A 110 -2.86 7.34 1.32
C TRP A 110 -4.07 7.94 0.61
N ALA A 111 -4.62 7.23 -0.38
CA ALA A 111 -5.90 7.63 -1.00
C ALA A 111 -7.05 7.59 0.03
N LEU A 112 -7.04 6.63 0.95
CA LEU A 112 -8.03 6.52 2.01
C LEU A 112 -7.90 7.66 3.04
N LEU A 113 -6.68 7.96 3.49
CA LEU A 113 -6.41 9.09 4.38
C LEU A 113 -6.80 10.43 3.74
N TRP A 114 -6.58 10.58 2.43
CA TRP A 114 -7.05 11.74 1.67
C TRP A 114 -8.58 11.82 1.69
N ALA A 115 -9.25 10.71 1.40
CA ALA A 115 -10.71 10.63 1.32
C ALA A 115 -11.41 10.95 2.64
N TYR A 116 -10.80 10.54 3.77
CA TYR A 116 -11.28 10.87 5.11
C TYR A 116 -10.86 12.27 5.58
N GLY A 117 -10.10 13.02 4.78
CA GLY A 117 -9.69 14.38 5.10
C GLY A 117 -8.60 14.48 6.18
N PHE A 118 -7.84 13.40 6.43
CA PHE A 118 -6.74 13.42 7.40
C PHE A 118 -5.50 14.16 6.89
N MET A 119 -5.38 14.40 5.58
CA MET A 119 -4.24 15.10 5.01
C MET A 119 -4.46 16.62 4.95
N ARG A 120 -3.45 17.36 5.39
CA ARG A 120 -3.46 18.83 5.45
C ARG A 120 -2.78 19.45 4.23
N MET A 121 -3.26 20.62 3.84
CA MET A 121 -2.63 21.44 2.81
C MET A 121 -1.58 22.38 3.45
N PRO A 122 -0.52 22.74 2.71
CA PRO A 122 0.52 23.62 3.21
C PRO A 122 -0.06 25.02 3.48
N GLY A 123 0.02 25.48 4.74
CA GLY A 123 -0.50 26.79 5.18
C GLY A 123 -1.70 26.75 6.12
N GLU A 124 -2.29 25.57 6.38
CA GLU A 124 -3.27 25.41 7.46
C GLU A 124 -2.55 25.33 8.81
N THR A 125 -2.32 26.49 9.45
CA THR A 125 -1.87 26.53 10.85
C THR A 125 -2.97 25.96 11.75
N THR A 126 -2.61 25.01 12.61
CA THR A 126 -3.47 24.39 13.62
C THR A 126 -4.29 25.44 14.37
N ARG A 127 -5.56 25.59 14.00
CA ARG A 127 -6.51 26.38 14.78
C ARG A 127 -7.12 25.47 15.84
N GLY A 128 -6.47 25.40 17.00
CA GLY A 128 -7.07 24.89 18.24
C GLY A 128 -6.58 23.51 18.67
N GLY A 129 -6.05 23.48 19.90
CA GLY A 129 -5.52 22.34 20.63
C GLY A 129 -4.62 22.85 21.73
#